data_AF-A0A7T0BT08-F1
#
_entry.id   AF-A0A7T0BT08-F1
#
_cell.length_a   1.000
_cell.length_b   1.000
_cell.length_c   1.000
_cell.angle_alpha   90.00
_cell.angle_beta   90.00
_cell.angle_gamma   90.00
#
_symmetry.space_group_name_H-M   'P 1'
#
loop_
_entity.id
_entity.type
_entity.pdbx_description
1 polymer ?
#
loop_
_entity_poly.entity_id
_entity_poly.type
_entity_poly.pdbx_seq_one_letter_code
_entity_poly.pdbx_strand_id
1 'polypeptide(L)' 'MKTFANLKIFTGTFIGLILMLPIWPVEGLWFGLPAWAVLCVLGCAATSCWIAWAALFRWRELEGTDPVD' A
#
# COMPACT_ATOMS: atom_id res chain seq x y z
N MET A 1 -17.07 -12.11 8.06
CA MET A 1 -16.62 -10.86 7.38
C MET A 1 -15.19 -10.45 7.74
N LYS A 2 -14.73 -10.61 9.00
CA LYS A 2 -13.34 -10.31 9.44
C LYS A 2 -12.24 -10.98 8.59
N THR A 3 -12.46 -12.18 8.08
CA THR A 3 -11.51 -12.91 7.21
C THR A 3 -11.29 -12.24 5.84
N PHE A 4 -12.32 -11.60 5.27
CA PHE A 4 -12.20 -10.89 3.99
C PHE A 4 -11.44 -9.56 4.12
N ALA A 5 -11.57 -8.87 5.26
CA ALA A 5 -10.82 -7.65 5.54
C ALA A 5 -9.32 -7.95 5.77
N ASN A 6 -9.00 -8.97 6.56
CA ASN A 6 -7.63 -9.44 6.76
C ASN A 6 -6.97 -9.89 5.45
N LEU A 7 -7.73 -10.55 4.56
CA LEU A 7 -7.25 -10.95 3.24
C LEU A 7 -6.86 -9.73 2.38
N LYS A 8 -7.69 -8.67 2.37
CA LYS A 8 -7.39 -7.43 1.63
C LYS A 8 -6.14 -6.73 2.17
N ILE A 9 -6.01 -6.66 3.50
CA ILE A 9 -4.84 -6.08 4.16
C ILE A 9 -3.56 -6.87 3.79
N PHE A 10 -3.64 -8.19 3.78
CA PHE A 10 -2.55 -9.07 3.35
C PHE A 10 -2.16 -8.84 1.89
N THR A 11 -3.15 -8.76 0.98
CA THR A 11 -2.88 -8.60 -0.46
C THR A 11 -2.12 -7.31 -0.75
N GLY A 12 -2.50 -6.15 -0.18
CA GLY A 12 -1.76 -4.92 -0.48
C GLY A 12 -0.45 -4.78 0.28
N THR A 13 -0.28 -5.45 1.43
CA THR A 13 1.04 -5.57 2.07
C THR A 13 1.98 -6.40 1.19
N PHE A 14 1.47 -7.49 0.60
CA PHE A 14 2.22 -8.33 -0.33
C PHE A 14 2.61 -7.58 -1.62
N ILE A 15 1.70 -6.76 -2.16
CA ILE A 15 1.99 -5.88 -3.31
C ILE A 15 3.05 -4.82 -2.96
N GLY A 16 2.97 -4.22 -1.76
CA GLY A 16 4.00 -3.30 -1.27
C GLY A 16 5.37 -3.96 -1.13
N LEU A 17 5.41 -5.21 -0.70
CA LEU A 17 6.63 -6.02 -0.61
C LEU A 17 7.21 -6.36 -2.00
N ILE A 18 6.36 -6.66 -2.99
CA ILE A 18 6.76 -6.86 -4.39
C ILE A 18 7.28 -5.55 -5.01
N LEU A 19 6.70 -4.40 -4.67
CA LEU A 19 7.21 -3.09 -5.08
C LEU A 19 8.56 -2.75 -4.44
N MET A 20 8.84 -3.30 -3.26
CA MET A 20 10.13 -3.20 -2.58
C MET A 20 11.17 -4.21 -3.09
N LEU A 21 10.79 -5.21 -3.90
CA LEU A 21 11.80 -6.00 -4.61
C LEU A 21 12.62 -5.02 -5.48
N PRO A 22 13.95 -5.13 -5.48
CA PRO A 22 14.81 -4.20 -6.20
C PRO A 22 14.45 -4.26 -7.69
N ILE A 23 13.74 -3.24 -8.16
CA ILE A 23 13.46 -2.96 -9.57
C ILE A 23 14.80 -2.54 -10.20
N TRP A 24 15.70 -3.50 -10.41
CA TRP A 24 17.06 -3.26 -10.88
C TRP A 24 17.38 -4.03 -12.17
N PRO A 25 17.91 -3.35 -13.21
CA PRO A 25 17.61 -1.98 -13.60
C PRO A 25 16.54 -2.01 -14.69
N VAL A 26 15.42 -1.32 -14.45
CA VAL A 26 14.58 -0.91 -15.57
C VAL A 26 15.34 0.21 -16.27
N GLU A 27 15.97 -0.12 -17.38
CA GLU A 27 16.74 0.82 -18.19
C GLU A 27 15.80 1.76 -18.95
N GLY A 28 16.08 3.06 -18.87
CA GLY A 28 15.30 4.08 -19.57
C GLY A 28 15.18 5.40 -18.79
N LEU A 29 14.93 6.47 -19.54
CA LEU A 29 14.59 7.78 -19.01
C LEU A 29 13.07 7.98 -19.12
N TRP A 30 12.40 8.13 -17.98
CA TRP A 30 10.98 8.50 -17.91
C TRP A 30 10.89 9.93 -17.40
N PHE A 31 10.22 10.81 -18.16
CA PHE A 31 10.07 12.23 -17.82
C PHE A 31 11.41 12.96 -17.58
N GLY A 32 12.49 12.53 -18.25
CA GLY A 32 13.83 13.10 -18.05
C GLY A 32 14.55 12.63 -16.78
N LEU A 33 13.97 11.70 -16.03
CA LEU A 33 14.55 11.06 -14.85
C LEU A 33 14.76 9.56 -15.08
N PRO A 34 15.68 8.91 -14.34
CA PRO A 34 15.83 7.46 -14.42
C PRO A 34 14.51 6.76 -14.09
N ALA A 35 14.09 5.80 -14.93
CA ALA A 35 12.81 5.10 -14.78
C ALA A 35 12.69 4.42 -13.40
N TRP A 36 13.78 3.84 -12.89
CA TRP A 36 13.83 3.27 -11.54
C TRP A 36 13.51 4.29 -10.45
N ALA A 37 13.97 5.55 -10.59
CA ALA A 37 13.70 6.59 -9.61
C ALA A 37 12.22 6.98 -9.58
N VAL A 38 11.58 7.07 -10.76
CA VAL A 38 10.15 7.33 -10.89
C VAL A 38 9.34 6.18 -10.26
N LEU A 39 9.74 4.93 -10.51
CA LEU A 39 9.10 3.75 -9.92
C LEU A 39 9.25 3.69 -8.40
N CYS A 40 10.42 4.05 -7.85
CA CYS A 40 10.61 4.16 -6.40
C CYS A 40 9.66 5.19 -5.79
N VAL A 41 9.53 6.37 -6.38
CA VAL A 41 8.63 7.42 -5.89
C VAL A 41 7.17 6.96 -5.93
N LEU A 42 6.74 6.33 -7.04
CA LEU A 42 5.40 5.78 -7.18
C LEU A 42 5.14 4.66 -6.16
N GLY A 43 6.12 3.79 -5.92
CA GLY A 43 6.05 2.75 -4.90
C GLY A 43 5.89 3.32 -3.49
N CYS A 44 6.66 4.36 -3.13
CA CYS A 44 6.55 5.07 -1.86
C CYS A 44 5.18 5.76 -1.70
N ALA A 45 4.67 6.39 -2.76
CA ALA A 45 3.35 7.02 -2.73
C ALA A 45 2.23 5.99 -2.58
N ALA A 46 2.30 4.88 -3.32
CA ALA A 46 1.33 3.79 -3.25
C ALA A 46 1.32 3.12 -1.86
N THR A 47 2.49 2.84 -1.29
CA THR A 47 2.62 2.27 0.06
C THR A 47 2.09 3.21 1.14
N SER A 48 2.38 4.52 1.04
CA SER A 48 1.85 5.52 1.97
C SER A 48 0.32 5.60 1.90
N CYS A 49 -0.23 5.61 0.68
CA CYS A 49 -1.69 5.63 0.46
C CYS A 49 -2.35 4.34 0.98
N TRP A 50 -1.70 3.20 0.78
CA TRP A 50 -2.15 1.91 1.31
C TRP A 50 -2.22 1.90 2.84
N ILE A 51 -1.16 2.36 3.51
CA ILE A 51 -1.10 2.45 4.98
C ILE A 51 -2.20 3.38 5.50
N ALA A 52 -2.38 4.55 4.88
CA ALA A 52 -3.44 5.48 5.25
C ALA A 52 -4.83 4.86 5.10
N TRP A 53 -5.08 4.17 3.98
CA TRP A 53 -6.34 3.48 3.75
C TRP A 53 -6.58 2.36 4.77
N ALA A 54 -5.56 1.54 5.06
CA ALA A 54 -5.65 0.46 6.05
C ALA A 54 -5.92 1.00 7.46
N ALA A 55 -5.30 2.12 7.84
CA ALA A 55 -5.55 2.79 9.12
C ALA A 55 -7.00 3.30 9.22
N LEU A 56 -7.50 3.95 8.17
CA LEU A 56 -8.89 4.42 8.11
C LEU A 56 -9.90 3.26 8.16
N PHE A 57 -9.65 2.18 7.41
CA PHE A 57 -10.52 1.02 7.43
C PHE A 57 -10.55 0.35 8.80
N ARG A 58 -9.38 0.25 9.44
CA ARG A 58 -9.26 -0.32 10.78
C ARG A 58 -9.96 0.54 11.83
N TRP A 59 -9.84 1.86 11.73
CA TRP A 59 -10.53 2.79 12.63
C TRP A 59 -12.05 2.67 12.51
N ARG A 60 -12.58 2.59 11.28
CA ARG A 60 -14.01 2.39 11.02
C ARG A 60 -14.55 1.07 11.57
N GLU A 61 -13.73 0.03 11.64
CA GLU A 61 -14.13 -1.24 12.28
C GLU A 61 -14.24 -1.12 13.81
N LEU A 62 -13.44 -0.25 14.43
CA LEU A 62 -13.46 -0.05 15.89
C LEU A 62 -14.70 0.72 16.32
N GLU A 63 -15.06 1.81 15.64
CA GLU A 63 -16.31 2.56 15.90
C GLU A 63 -17.57 1.69 15.80
N GLY A 64 -17.56 0.66 14.95
CA GLY A 64 -18.69 -0.27 14.82
C GLY A 64 -18.84 -1.24 16.00
N THR A 65 -17.92 -1.23 16.97
CA THR A 65 -17.90 -2.14 18.13
C THR A 65 -18.09 -1.44 19.46
N ASP A 66 -18.32 -0.13 19.45
CA ASP A 66 -18.64 0.65 20.64
C ASP A 66 -19.98 0.14 21.20
N PRO A 67 -20.04 -0.37 22.45
CA PRO A 67 -21.33 -0.62 23.08
C PRO A 67 -22.07 0.72 23.17
N VAL A 68 -23.26 0.79 22.56
CA VAL A 68 -24.18 1.90 22.79
C VAL A 68 -24.73 1.70 24.19
N ASP A 69 -24.12 2.37 25.15
CA ASP A 69 -24.65 2.53 26.51
C ASP A 69 -25.94 3.37 26.47
#